data_AF-A0A1X3P9Z8-F1
#
_entry.id   AF-A0A1X3P9Z8-F1
#
_cell.length_a   1.000
_cell.length_b   1.000
_cell.length_c   1.000
_cell.angle_alpha   90.00
_cell.angle_beta   90.00
_cell.angle_gamma   90.00
#
_symmetry.space_group_name_H-M   'P 1'
#
loop_
_entity.id
_entity.type
_entity.pdbx_description
1 polymer ?
#
loop_
_entity_poly.entity_id
_entity_poly.type
_entity_poly.pdbx_seq_one_letter_code
_entity_poly.pdbx_strand_id
1 'polypeptide(L)'
;MGDHTVTMTAETARTGPHQGGPQGPRRRSPVAHLEEAMHDAGVSGRREVRLREIAFPVQLGVRVRPGTPSAQAVEQRVGLTLPQHHRGTSGDLNGLHAVWLGPDEFLVIDVSREQLPGEAEELAGCLEGLPGQLLDLSANRAVLELAGVEARAVLEKGCAVDLHPRAFPVGSGVSTLLGTVPVVLVRSAETTWRILPRASFADYTVRWLIDAWRSSPSRSSRGHRDSSDVGMTRIGPSAVCEGPVCVPGGRARRTRAEDRRTDGPQQGVSWPTSVQVGLHHHFRRMSWQS
;
A
#
# COMPACT_ATOMS: atom_id res chain seq x y z
N MET A 1 33.42 -70.29 -29.60
CA MET A 1 33.70 -69.54 -28.35
C MET A 1 34.95 -68.73 -28.61
N GLY A 2 34.77 -67.53 -29.16
CA GLY A 2 35.85 -66.62 -29.53
C GLY A 2 35.50 -65.26 -28.96
N ASP A 3 36.35 -64.78 -28.06
CA ASP A 3 36.13 -63.65 -27.18
C ASP A 3 36.39 -62.33 -27.94
N HIS A 4 35.42 -61.43 -27.98
CA HIS A 4 35.54 -60.12 -28.61
C HIS A 4 35.76 -59.06 -27.53
N THR A 5 37.03 -58.76 -27.23
CA THR A 5 37.39 -57.65 -26.34
C THR A 5 37.27 -56.32 -27.09
N VAL A 6 36.21 -55.55 -26.78
CA VAL A 6 36.07 -54.16 -27.23
C VAL A 6 36.85 -53.26 -26.27
N THR A 7 37.91 -52.62 -26.76
CA THR A 7 38.67 -51.61 -26.00
C THR A 7 37.99 -50.25 -26.18
N MET A 8 37.34 -49.73 -25.14
CA MET A 8 36.87 -48.34 -25.12
C MET A 8 38.00 -47.42 -24.68
N THR A 9 38.51 -46.61 -25.59
CA THR A 9 39.38 -45.47 -25.26
C THR A 9 38.53 -44.30 -24.82
N ALA A 10 38.64 -43.92 -23.54
CA ALA A 10 38.01 -42.72 -23.00
C ALA A 10 38.67 -41.46 -23.60
N GLU A 11 37.95 -40.79 -24.49
CA GLU A 11 38.35 -39.48 -25.01
C GLU A 11 38.08 -38.42 -23.93
N THR A 12 39.14 -37.96 -23.28
CA THR A 12 39.08 -36.86 -22.32
C THR A 12 38.82 -35.57 -23.10
N ALA A 13 37.59 -35.08 -23.06
CA ALA A 13 37.22 -33.77 -23.55
C ALA A 13 38.00 -32.70 -22.77
N ARG A 14 39.04 -32.14 -23.39
CA ARG A 14 39.76 -30.97 -22.86
C ARG A 14 38.84 -29.76 -23.00
N THR A 15 38.16 -29.40 -21.90
CA THR A 15 37.43 -28.14 -21.79
C THR A 15 38.45 -27.00 -21.79
N GLY A 16 38.57 -26.28 -22.90
CA GLY A 16 39.35 -25.05 -22.97
C GLY A 16 38.75 -23.96 -22.07
N PRO A 17 39.54 -22.97 -21.63
CA PRO A 17 39.05 -21.90 -20.78
C PRO A 17 37.97 -21.11 -21.52
N HIS A 18 36.74 -21.15 -21.00
CA HIS A 18 35.63 -20.34 -21.47
C HIS A 18 36.00 -18.87 -21.22
N GLN A 19 36.46 -18.15 -22.24
CA GLN A 19 36.70 -16.73 -22.15
C GLN A 19 35.34 -16.03 -21.99
N GLY A 20 34.99 -15.72 -20.74
CA GLY A 20 33.81 -14.96 -20.40
C GLY A 20 33.98 -13.52 -20.90
N GLY A 21 33.33 -13.19 -22.03
CA GLY A 21 33.03 -11.80 -22.36
C GLY A 21 32.27 -11.12 -21.21
N PRO A 22 32.21 -9.78 -21.17
CA PRO A 22 31.54 -9.06 -20.09
C PRO A 22 30.12 -9.59 -19.94
N GLN A 23 29.87 -10.34 -18.87
CA GLN A 23 28.55 -10.84 -18.59
C GLN A 23 27.72 -9.64 -18.17
N GLY A 24 26.72 -9.31 -18.98
CA GLY A 24 25.73 -8.30 -18.62
C GLY A 24 25.11 -8.60 -17.25
N PRO A 25 24.38 -7.64 -16.67
CA PRO A 25 23.78 -7.81 -15.36
C PRO A 25 22.99 -9.13 -15.28
N ARG A 26 23.32 -9.97 -14.27
CA ARG A 26 22.80 -11.34 -14.14
C ARG A 26 21.30 -11.41 -13.81
N ARG A 27 20.70 -10.28 -13.46
CA ARG A 27 19.26 -10.10 -13.24
C ARG A 27 18.79 -8.80 -13.88
N ARG A 28 17.53 -8.77 -14.32
CA ARG A 28 16.85 -7.59 -14.86
C ARG A 28 15.55 -7.37 -14.11
N SER A 29 15.25 -6.14 -13.73
CA SER A 29 14.00 -5.81 -13.06
C SER A 29 12.82 -5.84 -14.06
N PRO A 30 11.59 -6.12 -13.61
CA PRO A 30 10.43 -6.31 -14.51
C PRO A 30 10.14 -5.16 -15.47
N VAL A 31 10.49 -3.91 -15.12
CA VAL A 31 10.24 -2.74 -15.96
C VAL A 31 11.51 -1.95 -16.29
N ALA A 32 12.69 -2.58 -16.23
CA ALA A 32 13.96 -1.95 -16.60
C ALA A 32 13.93 -1.34 -18.02
N HIS A 33 13.21 -1.95 -18.96
CA HIS A 33 13.08 -1.45 -20.34
C HIS A 33 12.14 -0.25 -20.48
N LEU A 34 11.44 0.16 -19.41
CA LEU A 34 10.54 1.30 -19.39
C LEU A 34 11.09 2.48 -18.56
N GLU A 35 12.32 2.39 -18.04
CA GLU A 35 12.89 3.42 -17.17
C GLU A 35 12.89 4.81 -17.81
N GLU A 36 13.39 4.92 -19.04
CA GLU A 36 13.39 6.16 -19.83
C GLU A 36 11.95 6.66 -20.08
N ALA A 37 11.04 5.77 -20.47
CA ALA A 37 9.64 6.13 -20.71
C ALA A 37 8.94 6.64 -19.44
N MET A 38 9.25 6.10 -18.26
CA MET A 38 8.73 6.57 -16.98
C MET A 38 9.30 7.95 -16.61
N HIS A 39 10.60 8.17 -16.85
CA HIS A 39 11.27 9.43 -16.61
C HIS A 39 10.69 10.55 -17.49
N ASP A 40 10.65 10.33 -18.81
CA ASP A 40 10.21 11.30 -19.81
C ASP A 40 8.73 11.65 -19.69
N ALA A 41 7.91 10.72 -19.20
CA ALA A 41 6.49 10.95 -18.98
C ALA A 41 6.19 11.75 -17.71
N GLY A 42 7.18 11.96 -16.83
CA GLY A 42 7.02 12.71 -15.59
C GLY A 42 6.60 14.16 -15.82
N VAL A 43 5.77 14.69 -14.93
CA VAL A 43 5.32 16.09 -14.96
C VAL A 43 5.87 16.79 -13.72
N SER A 44 6.43 17.99 -13.90
CA SER A 44 6.95 18.83 -12.82
C SER A 44 6.06 20.04 -12.53
N GLY A 45 6.30 20.72 -11.42
CA GLY A 45 5.62 21.97 -11.05
C GLY A 45 4.29 21.73 -10.31
N ARG A 46 3.26 22.53 -10.60
CA ARG A 46 1.99 22.54 -9.84
C ARG A 46 1.16 21.27 -9.98
N ARG A 47 1.48 20.42 -10.96
CA ARG A 47 0.82 19.14 -11.26
C ARG A 47 1.81 17.99 -11.19
N GLU A 48 2.73 18.06 -10.23
CA GLU A 48 3.82 17.09 -10.14
C GLU A 48 3.29 15.65 -10.07
N VAL A 49 3.82 14.81 -10.95
CA VAL A 49 3.71 13.35 -10.88
C VAL A 49 4.93 12.71 -11.53
N ARG A 50 5.55 11.77 -10.81
CA ARG A 50 6.70 11.00 -11.26
C ARG A 50 6.48 9.54 -10.92
N LEU A 51 6.99 8.66 -11.78
CA LEU A 51 6.95 7.22 -11.61
C LEU A 51 8.37 6.69 -11.71
N ARG A 52 8.74 5.77 -10.81
CA ARG A 52 9.99 5.01 -10.90
C ARG A 52 9.78 3.59 -10.40
N GLU A 53 10.67 2.69 -10.78
CA GLU A 53 10.78 1.38 -10.15
C GLU A 53 11.71 1.47 -8.93
N ILE A 54 11.35 0.76 -7.86
CA ILE A 54 12.30 0.34 -6.83
C ILE A 54 12.73 -1.06 -7.23
N ALA A 55 13.94 -1.19 -7.79
CA ALA A 55 14.43 -2.45 -8.34
C ALA A 55 14.97 -3.37 -7.23
N PHE A 56 14.69 -4.67 -7.39
CA PHE A 56 15.17 -5.75 -6.52
C PHE A 56 14.90 -5.61 -5.01
N PRO A 57 13.77 -5.03 -4.54
CA PRO A 57 13.50 -4.95 -3.11
C PRO A 57 13.23 -6.35 -2.55
N VAL A 58 13.48 -6.52 -1.26
CA VAL A 58 13.16 -7.78 -0.58
C VAL A 58 11.67 -7.82 -0.33
N GLN A 59 11.03 -8.92 -0.71
CA GLN A 59 9.61 -9.14 -0.43
C GLN A 59 9.42 -10.54 0.11
N LEU A 60 8.83 -10.67 1.30
CA LEU A 60 8.56 -11.96 1.93
C LEU A 60 7.06 -12.15 2.12
N GLY A 61 6.55 -13.25 1.57
CA GLY A 61 5.19 -13.71 1.84
C GLY A 61 5.12 -14.41 3.18
N VAL A 62 4.20 -13.98 4.04
CA VAL A 62 4.04 -14.54 5.38
C VAL A 62 2.62 -15.08 5.55
N ARG A 63 2.50 -16.34 5.99
CA ARG A 63 1.23 -16.96 6.36
C ARG A 63 1.32 -17.49 7.80
N VAL A 64 0.82 -16.72 8.76
CA VAL A 64 0.80 -17.08 10.19
C VAL A 64 -0.39 -16.42 10.86
N ARG A 65 -0.98 -17.07 11.86
CA ARG A 65 -2.04 -16.43 12.67
C ARG A 65 -1.40 -15.52 13.73
N PRO A 66 -1.78 -14.24 13.83
CA PRO A 66 -1.29 -13.35 14.89
C PRO A 66 -1.49 -13.93 16.30
N GLY A 67 -0.54 -13.64 17.20
CA GLY A 67 -0.57 -14.11 18.60
C GLY A 67 -0.17 -15.56 18.81
N THR A 68 0.22 -16.29 17.76
CA THR A 68 0.76 -17.66 17.88
C THR A 68 2.29 -17.68 18.00
N PRO A 69 2.88 -18.78 18.48
CA PRO A 69 4.35 -18.96 18.46
C PRO A 69 4.96 -18.76 17.06
N SER A 70 4.26 -19.18 16.00
CA SER A 70 4.69 -18.94 14.61
C SER A 70 4.79 -17.46 14.27
N ALA A 71 3.81 -16.66 14.69
CA ALA A 71 3.85 -15.21 14.47
C ALA A 71 5.02 -14.58 15.24
N GLN A 72 5.23 -14.95 16.50
CA GLN A 72 6.34 -14.46 17.32
C GLN A 72 7.70 -14.81 16.70
N ALA A 73 7.87 -16.04 16.19
CA ALA A 73 9.10 -16.47 15.54
C ALA A 73 9.39 -15.65 14.26
N VAL A 74 8.37 -15.40 13.44
CA VAL A 74 8.51 -14.56 12.23
C VAL A 74 8.80 -13.11 12.61
N GLU A 75 8.09 -12.53 13.57
CA GLU A 75 8.31 -11.15 14.02
C GLU A 75 9.72 -10.94 14.56
N GLN A 76 10.25 -11.91 15.33
CA GLN A 76 11.63 -11.91 15.80
C GLN A 76 12.65 -12.05 14.66
N ARG A 77 12.39 -12.95 13.70
CA ARG A 77 13.30 -13.19 12.57
C ARG A 77 13.38 -12.00 11.63
N VAL A 78 12.24 -11.37 11.34
CA VAL A 78 12.14 -10.21 10.43
C VAL A 78 12.50 -8.91 11.14
N GLY A 79 12.25 -8.78 12.44
CA GLY A 79 12.54 -7.58 13.22
C GLY A 79 11.43 -6.53 13.22
N LEU A 80 10.17 -6.95 13.01
CA LEU A 80 8.98 -6.08 13.07
C LEU A 80 7.78 -6.87 13.60
N THR A 81 6.80 -6.18 14.15
CA THR A 81 5.49 -6.76 14.50
C THR A 81 4.58 -6.81 13.29
N LEU A 82 3.79 -7.87 13.11
CA LEU A 82 2.84 -7.96 12.00
C LEU A 82 1.62 -7.05 12.25
N PRO A 83 1.08 -6.39 11.20
CA PRO A 83 -0.09 -5.53 11.36
C PRO A 83 -1.32 -6.36 11.76
N GLN A 84 -2.16 -5.81 12.65
CA GLN A 84 -3.26 -6.59 13.25
C GLN A 84 -4.65 -6.29 12.69
N HIS A 85 -4.77 -5.33 11.77
CA HIS A 85 -6.06 -4.90 11.24
C HIS A 85 -5.99 -4.65 9.73
N HIS A 86 -7.16 -4.76 9.10
CA HIS A 86 -7.33 -4.44 7.68
C HIS A 86 -6.73 -3.07 7.36
N ARG A 87 -6.06 -2.97 6.21
CA ARG A 87 -5.35 -1.77 5.74
C ARG A 87 -4.13 -1.35 6.56
N GLY A 88 -3.84 -2.00 7.67
CA GLY A 88 -2.71 -1.65 8.52
C GLY A 88 -1.36 -1.99 7.88
N THR A 89 -0.37 -1.14 8.14
CA THR A 89 1.05 -1.45 7.96
C THR A 89 1.79 -1.35 9.29
N SER A 90 2.97 -1.94 9.36
CA SER A 90 3.90 -1.80 10.49
C SER A 90 5.33 -1.61 9.97
N GLY A 91 6.24 -1.14 10.83
CA GLY A 91 7.63 -0.87 10.47
C GLY A 91 7.83 0.50 9.79
N ASP A 92 8.99 0.67 9.16
CA ASP A 92 9.36 1.89 8.45
C ASP A 92 8.98 1.76 6.97
N LEU A 93 8.05 2.60 6.52
CA LEU A 93 7.63 2.64 5.13
C LEU A 93 8.78 3.04 4.20
N ASN A 94 9.87 3.65 4.64
CA ASN A 94 11.05 3.92 3.78
C ASN A 94 12.12 2.83 3.83
N GLY A 95 11.90 1.78 4.63
CA GLY A 95 12.75 0.61 4.69
C GLY A 95 11.92 -0.65 4.86
N LEU A 96 12.16 -1.36 5.95
CA LEU A 96 11.49 -2.60 6.27
C LEU A 96 10.10 -2.35 6.89
N HIS A 97 9.05 -2.84 6.22
CA HIS A 97 7.67 -2.74 6.67
C HIS A 97 6.86 -3.98 6.29
N ALA A 98 5.71 -4.17 6.94
CA ALA A 98 4.76 -5.21 6.58
C ALA A 98 3.38 -4.63 6.24
N VAL A 99 2.70 -5.27 5.30
CA VAL A 99 1.36 -4.90 4.83
C VAL A 99 0.39 -6.03 5.13
N TRP A 100 -0.76 -5.70 5.72
CA TRP A 100 -1.85 -6.64 5.94
C TRP A 100 -2.54 -7.00 4.62
N LEU A 101 -2.61 -8.29 4.29
CA LEU A 101 -3.35 -8.78 3.12
C LEU A 101 -4.58 -9.61 3.53
N GLY A 102 -4.52 -10.28 4.68
CA GLY A 102 -5.58 -11.09 5.26
C GLY A 102 -5.35 -11.35 6.75
N PRO A 103 -6.32 -11.98 7.46
CA PRO A 103 -6.21 -12.23 8.89
C PRO A 103 -4.97 -13.04 9.31
N ASP A 104 -4.46 -13.88 8.42
CA ASP A 104 -3.27 -14.71 8.59
C ASP A 104 -2.29 -14.56 7.41
N GLU A 105 -2.39 -13.48 6.63
CA GLU A 105 -1.59 -13.26 5.41
C GLU A 105 -1.01 -11.85 5.35
N PHE A 106 0.30 -11.77 5.13
CA PHE A 106 1.06 -10.52 5.12
C PHE A 106 2.11 -10.51 4.02
N LEU A 107 2.48 -9.31 3.60
CA LEU A 107 3.64 -9.07 2.73
C LEU A 107 4.62 -8.17 3.47
N VAL A 108 5.79 -8.72 3.80
CA VAL A 108 6.93 -7.93 4.30
C VAL A 108 7.69 -7.40 3.10
N ILE A 109 8.09 -6.14 3.15
CA ILE A 109 8.78 -5.44 2.07
C ILE A 109 9.93 -4.66 2.69
N ASP A 110 11.13 -4.76 2.12
CA ASP A 110 12.24 -3.87 2.42
C ASP A 110 12.69 -3.16 1.13
N VAL A 111 12.49 -1.86 1.11
CA VAL A 111 12.86 -0.96 0.01
C VAL A 111 14.17 -0.22 0.25
N SER A 112 14.82 -0.42 1.41
CA SER A 112 16.08 0.23 1.75
C SER A 112 17.31 -0.51 1.22
N ARG A 113 17.14 -1.77 0.80
CA ARG A 113 18.20 -2.62 0.27
C ARG A 113 17.70 -3.53 -0.85
N GLU A 114 18.64 -4.05 -1.63
CA GLU A 114 18.34 -5.08 -2.62
C GLU A 114 18.36 -6.49 -2.00
N GLN A 115 17.56 -7.39 -2.56
CA GLN A 115 17.61 -8.81 -2.23
C GLN A 115 18.96 -9.39 -2.65
N LEU A 116 19.56 -10.18 -1.76
CA LEU A 116 20.77 -10.92 -2.04
C LEU A 116 20.44 -12.40 -2.33
N PRO A 117 21.09 -13.03 -3.32
CA PRO A 117 20.91 -14.45 -3.58
C PRO A 117 21.20 -15.29 -2.33
N GLY A 118 20.32 -16.24 -2.01
CA GLY A 118 20.48 -17.17 -0.87
C GLY A 118 19.82 -16.73 0.43
N GLU A 119 19.41 -15.45 0.59
CA GLU A 119 18.76 -14.97 1.84
C GLU A 119 17.48 -15.77 2.20
N ALA A 120 16.77 -16.28 1.18
CA ALA A 120 15.57 -17.09 1.35
C ALA A 120 15.79 -18.36 2.19
N GLU A 121 16.96 -19.00 2.06
CA GLU A 121 17.29 -20.23 2.77
C GLU A 121 17.49 -19.97 4.26
N GLU A 122 18.09 -18.83 4.61
CA GLU A 122 18.30 -18.41 5.99
C GLU A 122 17.00 -18.00 6.71
N LEU A 123 15.96 -17.66 5.95
CA LEU A 123 14.66 -17.25 6.50
C LEU A 123 13.78 -18.46 6.87
N ALA A 124 13.89 -19.57 6.15
CA ALA A 124 13.00 -20.73 6.29
C ALA A 124 13.08 -21.41 7.67
N GLY A 125 14.23 -21.38 8.34
CA GLY A 125 14.45 -22.10 9.60
C GLY A 125 13.63 -21.59 10.80
N CYS A 126 13.12 -20.34 10.76
CA CYS A 126 12.42 -19.78 11.92
C CYS A 126 11.05 -20.44 12.22
N LEU A 127 10.47 -21.15 11.23
CA LEU A 127 9.19 -21.84 11.37
C LEU A 127 9.34 -23.36 11.50
N GLU A 128 10.56 -23.88 11.71
CA GLU A 128 10.76 -25.31 11.87
C GLU A 128 9.95 -25.87 13.07
N GLY A 129 9.13 -26.89 12.81
CA GLY A 129 8.20 -27.46 13.81
C GLY A 129 6.98 -26.59 14.16
N LEU A 130 6.81 -25.44 13.50
CA LEU A 130 5.68 -24.51 13.71
C LEU A 130 4.78 -24.43 12.46
N PRO A 131 3.46 -24.23 12.61
CA PRO A 131 2.58 -24.05 11.46
C PRO A 131 2.75 -22.66 10.84
N GLY A 132 2.86 -22.59 9.51
CA GLY A 132 2.90 -21.33 8.79
C GLY A 132 3.73 -21.41 7.51
N GLN A 133 3.89 -20.26 6.85
CA GLN A 133 4.78 -20.11 5.69
C GLN A 133 5.53 -18.78 5.76
N LEU A 134 6.81 -18.82 5.39
CA LEU A 134 7.65 -17.65 5.14
C LEU A 134 8.40 -17.92 3.84
N LEU A 135 8.10 -17.15 2.80
CA LEU A 135 8.59 -17.39 1.43
C LEU A 135 9.23 -16.14 0.87
N ASP A 136 10.37 -16.30 0.19
CA ASP A 136 10.92 -15.22 -0.65
C ASP A 136 10.04 -15.04 -1.90
N LEU A 137 9.46 -13.85 -2.01
CA LEU A 137 8.62 -13.39 -3.11
C LEU A 137 9.19 -12.12 -3.76
N SER A 138 10.48 -11.84 -3.61
CA SER A 138 11.15 -10.63 -4.10
C SER A 138 11.01 -10.43 -5.62
N ALA A 139 10.91 -11.53 -6.38
CA ALA A 139 10.66 -11.52 -7.82
C ALA A 139 9.16 -11.65 -8.20
N ASN A 140 8.26 -11.81 -7.24
CA ASN A 140 6.83 -12.05 -7.52
C ASN A 140 6.13 -10.77 -8.02
N ARG A 141 6.50 -9.61 -7.48
CA ARG A 141 5.89 -8.31 -7.77
C ARG A 141 6.94 -7.28 -8.09
N ALA A 142 6.64 -6.41 -9.04
CA ALA A 142 7.39 -5.17 -9.20
C ALA A 142 6.99 -4.18 -8.09
N VAL A 143 7.87 -3.24 -7.75
CA VAL A 143 7.54 -2.15 -6.82
C VAL A 143 7.65 -0.84 -7.57
N LEU A 144 6.50 -0.28 -7.93
CA LEU A 144 6.41 1.00 -8.64
C LEU A 144 6.11 2.10 -7.64
N GLU A 145 6.94 3.15 -7.59
CA GLU A 145 6.71 4.32 -6.75
C GLU A 145 6.14 5.47 -7.59
N LEU A 146 4.90 5.83 -7.30
CA LEU A 146 4.21 6.98 -7.87
C LEU A 146 4.22 8.11 -6.84
N ALA A 147 4.87 9.22 -7.16
CA ALA A 147 5.02 10.36 -6.26
C ALA A 147 4.55 11.66 -6.91
N GLY A 148 4.07 12.60 -6.10
CA GLY A 148 3.67 13.94 -6.52
C GLY A 148 2.22 14.27 -6.18
N VAL A 149 1.87 15.55 -6.23
CA VAL A 149 0.55 16.06 -5.83
C VAL A 149 -0.61 15.49 -6.67
N GLU A 150 -0.35 15.09 -7.91
CA GLU A 150 -1.36 14.46 -8.78
C GLU A 150 -1.44 12.93 -8.58
N ALA A 151 -0.54 12.29 -7.84
CA ALA A 151 -0.46 10.82 -7.72
C ALA A 151 -1.79 10.18 -7.30
N ARG A 152 -2.48 10.79 -6.32
CA ARG A 152 -3.81 10.34 -5.89
C ARG A 152 -4.84 10.42 -7.02
N ALA A 153 -4.89 11.56 -7.72
CA ALA A 153 -5.87 11.78 -8.79
C ALA A 153 -5.67 10.81 -9.97
N VAL A 154 -4.44 10.38 -10.22
CA VAL A 154 -4.11 9.35 -11.20
C VAL A 154 -4.66 7.99 -10.76
N LEU A 155 -4.38 7.59 -9.51
CA LEU A 155 -4.84 6.32 -8.97
C LEU A 155 -6.37 6.23 -8.92
N GLU A 156 -7.06 7.32 -8.57
CA GLU A 156 -8.53 7.41 -8.51
C GLU A 156 -9.20 7.16 -9.88
N LYS A 157 -8.47 7.19 -11.01
CA LYS A 157 -9.02 6.83 -12.33
C LYS A 157 -9.24 5.34 -12.52
N GLY A 158 -8.53 4.50 -11.76
CA GLY A 158 -8.55 3.05 -11.93
C GLY A 158 -8.72 2.27 -10.65
N CYS A 159 -8.66 2.92 -9.49
CA CYS A 159 -8.83 2.29 -8.19
C CYS A 159 -10.19 2.69 -7.60
N ALA A 160 -11.00 1.70 -7.28
CA ALA A 160 -12.33 1.91 -6.68
C ALA A 160 -12.27 2.18 -5.16
N VAL A 161 -11.11 1.99 -4.53
CA VAL A 161 -10.92 2.27 -3.10
C VAL A 161 -10.97 3.78 -2.87
N ASP A 162 -11.63 4.22 -1.80
CA ASP A 162 -11.57 5.62 -1.37
C ASP A 162 -10.13 5.98 -0.93
N LEU A 163 -9.43 6.75 -1.76
CA LEU A 163 -8.07 7.25 -1.52
C LEU A 163 -8.05 8.61 -0.82
N HIS A 164 -9.20 9.11 -0.36
CA HIS A 164 -9.26 10.35 0.40
C HIS A 164 -8.40 10.23 1.67
N PRO A 165 -7.62 11.27 2.06
CA PRO A 165 -6.69 11.17 3.19
C PRO A 165 -7.32 10.77 4.54
N ARG A 166 -8.63 10.98 4.71
CA ARG A 166 -9.38 10.54 5.90
C ARG A 166 -9.71 9.04 5.90
N ALA A 167 -9.87 8.43 4.72
CA ALA A 167 -10.19 7.02 4.56
C ALA A 167 -8.94 6.16 4.33
N PHE A 168 -7.92 6.73 3.68
CA PHE A 168 -6.65 6.06 3.37
C PHE A 168 -5.47 6.92 3.84
N PRO A 169 -5.21 7.02 5.16
CA PRO A 169 -4.08 7.78 5.70
C PRO A 169 -2.72 7.18 5.28
N VAL A 170 -1.64 7.94 5.49
CA VAL A 170 -0.26 7.41 5.33
C VAL A 170 -0.07 6.21 6.24
N GLY A 171 0.62 5.16 5.75
CA GLY A 171 0.71 3.87 6.45
C GLY A 171 -0.51 2.97 6.24
N SER A 172 -1.33 3.25 5.24
CA SER A 172 -2.36 2.32 4.78
C SER A 172 -1.85 1.49 3.61
N GLY A 173 -2.17 0.19 3.61
CA GLY A 173 -1.85 -0.74 2.52
C GLY A 173 -2.97 -1.71 2.22
N VAL A 174 -3.34 -1.94 0.96
CA VAL A 174 -4.50 -2.78 0.60
C VAL A 174 -4.26 -3.58 -0.68
N SER A 175 -4.79 -4.80 -0.74
CA SER A 175 -4.94 -5.54 -2.00
C SER A 175 -6.18 -5.03 -2.74
N THR A 176 -6.01 -4.55 -3.97
CA THR A 176 -7.08 -3.94 -4.76
C THR A 176 -6.85 -4.13 -6.25
N LEU A 177 -7.75 -3.60 -7.07
CA LEU A 177 -7.60 -3.50 -8.52
C LEU A 177 -7.16 -2.08 -8.88
N LEU A 178 -6.22 -1.98 -9.82
CA LEU A 178 -5.90 -0.76 -10.54
C LEU A 178 -6.15 -0.99 -12.03
N GLY A 179 -7.19 -0.37 -12.56
CA GLY A 179 -7.75 -0.77 -13.84
C GLY A 179 -8.29 -2.20 -13.74
N THR A 180 -7.68 -3.13 -14.47
CA THR A 180 -8.03 -4.56 -14.44
C THR A 180 -7.01 -5.42 -13.70
N VAL A 181 -5.93 -4.83 -13.16
CA VAL A 181 -4.81 -5.58 -12.58
C VAL A 181 -4.89 -5.62 -11.06
N PRO A 182 -4.77 -6.80 -10.43
CA PRO A 182 -4.59 -6.93 -8.98
C PRO A 182 -3.24 -6.37 -8.53
N VAL A 183 -3.27 -5.43 -7.59
CA VAL A 183 -2.11 -4.77 -7.01
C VAL A 183 -2.20 -4.75 -5.49
N VAL A 184 -1.05 -4.74 -4.81
CA VAL A 184 -0.98 -4.21 -3.45
C VAL A 184 -0.66 -2.72 -3.56
N LEU A 185 -1.51 -1.87 -3.00
CA LEU A 185 -1.35 -0.42 -2.99
C LEU A 185 -0.97 0.04 -1.58
N VAL A 186 0.14 0.75 -1.42
CA VAL A 186 0.62 1.28 -0.13
C VAL A 186 0.79 2.79 -0.24
N ARG A 187 0.27 3.56 0.73
CA ARG A 187 0.56 5.00 0.83
C ARG A 187 1.74 5.21 1.76
N SER A 188 2.93 5.34 1.19
CA SER A 188 4.20 5.44 1.93
C SER A 188 4.49 6.85 2.46
N ALA A 189 3.96 7.89 1.82
CA ALA A 189 4.06 9.27 2.29
C ALA A 189 2.81 10.08 1.89
N GLU A 190 2.77 11.36 2.24
CA GLU A 190 1.62 12.24 1.97
C GLU A 190 1.21 12.23 0.50
N THR A 191 2.18 12.31 -0.41
CA THR A 191 1.99 12.31 -1.86
C THR A 191 2.72 11.16 -2.57
N THR A 192 3.08 10.09 -1.84
CA THR A 192 3.84 8.97 -2.39
C THR A 192 3.11 7.65 -2.15
N TRP A 193 3.01 6.87 -3.22
CA TRP A 193 2.30 5.61 -3.28
C TRP A 193 3.19 4.55 -3.89
N ARG A 194 3.13 3.32 -3.36
CA ARG A 194 3.72 2.14 -3.99
C ARG A 194 2.62 1.27 -4.55
N ILE A 195 2.79 0.88 -5.81
CA ILE A 195 1.91 -0.03 -6.54
C ILE A 195 2.70 -1.30 -6.82
N LEU A 196 2.19 -2.44 -6.32
CA LEU A 196 2.87 -3.73 -6.43
C LEU A 196 2.04 -4.73 -7.27
N PRO A 197 2.03 -4.57 -8.61
CA PRO A 197 1.46 -5.59 -9.50
C PRO A 197 2.36 -6.83 -9.48
N ARG A 198 1.80 -8.00 -9.82
CA ARG A 198 2.66 -9.15 -10.16
C ARG A 198 3.59 -8.75 -11.31
N ALA A 199 4.83 -9.26 -11.30
CA ALA A 199 5.88 -8.85 -12.23
C ALA A 199 5.44 -8.90 -13.71
N SER A 200 4.65 -9.92 -14.10
CA SER A 200 4.13 -10.06 -15.47
C SER A 200 3.16 -8.96 -15.91
N PHE A 201 2.53 -8.25 -14.97
CA PHE A 201 1.61 -7.13 -15.24
C PHE A 201 2.28 -5.77 -15.05
N ALA A 202 3.56 -5.72 -14.69
CA ALA A 202 4.25 -4.47 -14.37
C ALA A 202 4.32 -3.54 -15.59
N ASP A 203 4.65 -4.06 -16.78
CA ASP A 203 4.68 -3.28 -18.02
C ASP A 203 3.32 -2.60 -18.31
N TYR A 204 2.23 -3.38 -18.29
CA TYR A 204 0.88 -2.87 -18.45
C TYR A 204 0.58 -1.77 -17.42
N THR A 205 0.92 -2.02 -16.16
CA THR A 205 0.63 -1.09 -15.05
C THR A 205 1.37 0.24 -15.25
N VAL A 206 2.63 0.20 -15.68
CA VAL A 206 3.42 1.41 -16.00
C VAL A 206 2.77 2.19 -17.13
N ARG A 207 2.43 1.54 -18.26
CA ARG A 207 1.79 2.22 -19.40
C ARG A 207 0.43 2.80 -19.04
N TRP A 208 -0.36 2.06 -18.26
CA TRP A 208 -1.66 2.52 -17.78
C TRP A 208 -1.51 3.77 -16.89
N LEU A 209 -0.54 3.78 -15.97
CA LEU A 209 -0.26 4.94 -15.12
C LEU A 209 0.14 6.16 -15.96
N ILE A 210 1.05 5.98 -16.93
CA ILE A 210 1.50 7.04 -17.85
C ILE A 210 0.32 7.65 -18.62
N ASP A 211 -0.53 6.80 -19.19
CA ASP A 211 -1.73 7.25 -19.90
C ASP A 211 -2.73 7.96 -18.97
N ALA A 212 -2.90 7.41 -17.76
CA ALA A 212 -3.80 7.95 -16.76
C ALA A 212 -3.42 9.37 -16.35
N TRP A 213 -2.15 9.76 -16.20
CA TRP A 213 -1.86 11.17 -15.86
C TRP A 213 -1.83 12.11 -17.06
N ARG A 214 -1.51 11.62 -18.26
CA ARG A 214 -1.59 12.43 -19.50
C ARG A 214 -3.02 12.86 -19.81
N SER A 215 -3.99 11.98 -19.54
CA SER A 215 -5.42 12.25 -19.72
C SER A 215 -6.05 13.07 -18.58
N SER A 216 -5.28 13.46 -17.55
CA SER A 216 -5.85 14.25 -16.44
C SER A 216 -6.15 15.65 -16.92
N PRO A 217 -7.44 16.07 -16.99
CA PRO A 217 -7.79 17.39 -17.44
C PRO A 217 -7.02 18.39 -16.58
N SER A 218 -6.34 19.34 -17.23
CA SER A 218 -5.80 20.48 -16.49
C SER A 218 -6.98 21.04 -15.70
N ARG A 219 -6.90 21.01 -14.37
CA ARG A 219 -7.84 21.78 -13.54
C ARG A 219 -7.54 23.25 -13.84
N SER A 220 -8.02 23.74 -14.99
CA SER A 220 -8.17 25.17 -15.19
C SER A 220 -9.02 25.63 -14.02
N SER A 221 -8.51 26.64 -13.32
CA SER A 221 -9.21 27.31 -12.24
C SER A 221 -10.64 27.56 -12.71
N ARG A 222 -11.59 26.75 -12.23
CA ARG A 222 -12.99 27.03 -12.43
C ARG A 222 -13.20 28.29 -11.60
N GLY A 223 -13.08 29.42 -12.29
CA GLY A 223 -13.12 30.74 -11.71
C GLY A 223 -14.32 30.78 -10.79
N HIS A 224 -14.07 31.21 -9.56
CA HIS A 224 -15.07 31.89 -8.78
C HIS A 224 -15.66 32.95 -9.72
N ARG A 225 -16.84 32.69 -10.29
CA ARG A 225 -17.60 33.74 -10.95
C ARG A 225 -18.02 34.64 -9.80
N ASP A 226 -17.25 35.71 -9.63
CA ASP A 226 -17.66 36.82 -8.80
C ASP A 226 -19.01 37.27 -9.34
N SER A 227 -20.05 37.16 -8.53
CA SER A 227 -21.43 37.49 -8.90
C SER A 227 -21.67 39.01 -8.94
N SER A 228 -20.62 39.81 -9.07
CA SER A 228 -20.64 41.26 -9.12
C SER A 228 -20.52 41.79 -10.55
N ASP A 229 -21.30 41.23 -11.47
CA ASP A 229 -21.58 41.89 -12.76
C ASP A 229 -23.02 41.63 -13.20
N VAL A 230 -23.97 42.02 -12.33
CA VAL A 230 -25.31 42.38 -12.77
C VAL A 230 -25.25 43.86 -13.09
N GLY A 231 -25.13 44.17 -14.38
CA GLY A 231 -25.20 45.52 -14.91
C GLY A 231 -26.48 46.22 -14.45
N MET A 232 -26.34 47.17 -13.53
CA MET A 232 -27.39 48.10 -13.14
C MET A 232 -27.54 49.13 -14.26
N THR A 233 -28.49 48.92 -15.17
CA THR A 233 -28.91 49.96 -16.12
C THR A 233 -29.55 51.12 -15.33
N ARG A 234 -28.90 52.28 -15.36
CA ARG A 234 -29.45 53.53 -14.81
C ARG A 234 -30.71 53.91 -15.57
N ILE A 235 -31.84 53.98 -14.87
CA ILE A 235 -33.01 54.74 -15.30
C ILE A 235 -32.94 56.08 -14.57
N GLY A 236 -32.95 57.18 -15.34
CA GLY A 236 -32.93 58.56 -14.83
C GLY A 236 -34.23 58.96 -14.14
N PRO A 237 -34.24 60.12 -13.44
CA PRO A 237 -35.20 60.40 -12.39
C PRO A 237 -36.49 61.05 -12.91
N SER A 238 -37.62 60.69 -12.33
CA SER A 238 -38.75 61.60 -12.17
C SER A 238 -39.56 61.19 -10.93
N ALA A 239 -39.65 62.13 -9.98
CA ALA A 239 -40.69 62.43 -8.98
C ALA A 239 -41.51 61.26 -8.37
N VAL A 240 -41.81 61.18 -7.08
CA VAL A 240 -42.35 62.18 -6.14
C VAL A 240 -42.09 61.67 -4.71
N CYS A 241 -41.81 62.57 -3.78
CA CYS A 241 -41.80 62.31 -2.33
C CYS A 241 -43.22 62.40 -1.77
N GLU A 242 -43.70 61.40 -1.03
CA GLU A 242 -44.66 61.61 0.07
C GLU A 242 -44.47 60.53 1.17
N GLY A 243 -44.12 60.99 2.38
CA GLY A 243 -44.69 60.46 3.63
C GLY A 243 -43.95 59.34 4.38
N PRO A 244 -43.86 59.40 5.73
CA PRO A 244 -42.82 58.71 6.49
C PRO A 244 -43.35 57.48 7.26
N VAL A 245 -42.47 56.52 7.58
CA VAL A 245 -42.21 56.01 8.95
C VAL A 245 -41.08 54.97 8.86
N CYS A 246 -39.93 55.31 9.43
CA CYS A 246 -38.89 54.36 9.84
C CYS A 246 -38.89 54.31 11.37
N VAL A 247 -38.95 53.11 11.95
CA VAL A 247 -38.67 52.88 13.37
C VAL A 247 -37.60 51.81 13.50
N PRO A 248 -36.43 52.08 14.10
CA PRO A 248 -35.47 51.06 14.47
C PRO A 248 -35.49 50.81 15.98
N GLY A 249 -35.56 49.55 16.39
CA GLY A 249 -35.36 49.13 17.78
C GLY A 249 -35.32 47.61 17.85
N GLY A 250 -34.44 46.94 18.60
CA GLY A 250 -33.47 47.39 19.57
C GLY A 250 -32.60 46.19 19.97
N ARG A 251 -31.44 46.47 20.56
CA ARG A 251 -30.53 45.48 21.14
C ARG A 251 -31.17 44.78 22.34
N ALA A 252 -30.80 43.53 22.60
CA ALA A 252 -30.79 42.99 23.95
C ALA A 252 -29.42 42.32 24.24
N ARG A 253 -28.74 42.85 25.26
CA ARG A 253 -27.54 42.28 25.89
C ARG A 253 -27.97 41.39 27.07
N ARG A 254 -27.17 40.34 27.27
CA ARG A 254 -26.71 39.69 28.53
C ARG A 254 -27.73 39.44 29.65
N THR A 255 -27.68 38.23 30.20
CA THR A 255 -27.21 38.03 31.59
C THR A 255 -26.60 36.65 31.78
N ARG A 256 -25.50 36.66 32.54
CA ARG A 256 -24.74 35.56 33.15
C ARG A 256 -25.42 35.21 34.46
N ALA A 257 -25.48 33.92 34.82
CA ALA A 257 -25.65 33.49 36.20
C ALA A 257 -24.75 32.27 36.44
N GLU A 258 -23.68 32.51 37.21
CA GLU A 258 -22.98 31.49 38.00
C GLU A 258 -23.96 30.90 39.02
N ASP A 259 -23.86 29.60 39.32
CA ASP A 259 -23.74 29.21 40.71
C ASP A 259 -22.97 27.92 40.94
N ARG A 260 -22.40 27.85 42.14
CA ARG A 260 -21.27 27.05 42.60
C ARG A 260 -21.70 25.82 43.41
N ARG A 261 -20.82 24.79 43.39
CA ARG A 261 -20.52 23.78 44.46
C ARG A 261 -21.63 22.74 44.71
N THR A 262 -21.38 21.48 45.10
CA THR A 262 -20.38 20.88 46.00
C THR A 262 -20.08 19.40 45.65
N ASP A 263 -18.97 18.93 46.22
CA ASP A 263 -18.30 17.62 46.21
C ASP A 263 -19.13 16.35 46.51
N GLY A 264 -18.59 15.19 46.08
CA GLY A 264 -18.64 13.94 46.87
C GLY A 264 -18.87 12.63 46.09
N PRO A 265 -18.10 11.53 46.33
CA PRO A 265 -17.91 10.44 45.35
C PRO A 265 -18.70 9.14 45.65
N GLN A 266 -19.01 8.35 44.62
CA GLN A 266 -19.36 6.92 44.71
C GLN A 266 -18.68 6.18 43.53
N GLN A 267 -17.59 5.43 43.76
CA GLN A 267 -17.53 4.01 44.12
C GLN A 267 -18.39 3.06 43.27
N GLY A 268 -17.68 2.20 42.52
CA GLY A 268 -17.90 0.74 42.51
C GLY A 268 -19.03 0.20 41.65
N VAL A 269 -18.71 -0.26 40.44
CA VAL A 269 -19.52 -1.28 39.76
C VAL A 269 -18.62 -2.43 39.31
N SER A 270 -18.64 -3.48 40.12
CA SER A 270 -18.11 -4.83 39.83
C SER A 270 -19.04 -5.56 38.85
N TRP A 271 -18.47 -6.23 37.85
CA TRP A 271 -19.21 -7.14 36.97
C TRP A 271 -19.17 -8.58 37.53
N PRO A 272 -20.28 -9.34 37.49
CA PRO A 272 -20.31 -10.68 38.06
C PRO A 272 -19.76 -11.75 37.10
N THR A 273 -19.17 -12.77 37.72
CA THR A 273 -18.65 -14.01 37.16
C THR A 273 -19.77 -15.01 36.81
N SER A 274 -19.48 -15.87 35.83
CA SER A 274 -19.99 -17.23 35.57
C SER A 274 -21.44 -17.45 35.09
N VAL A 275 -21.56 -17.99 33.87
CA VAL A 275 -22.39 -19.18 33.61
C VAL A 275 -21.62 -20.11 32.67
N GLN A 276 -21.42 -21.34 33.13
CA GLN A 276 -20.78 -22.45 32.44
C GLN A 276 -21.85 -23.54 32.23
N VAL A 277 -22.21 -23.80 30.98
CA VAL A 277 -22.95 -25.00 30.50
C VAL A 277 -22.42 -25.19 29.06
N GLY A 278 -21.77 -26.28 28.65
CA GLY A 278 -22.00 -27.69 28.97
C GLY A 278 -22.72 -28.34 27.79
N LEU A 279 -22.01 -28.61 26.69
CA LEU A 279 -22.48 -29.51 25.62
C LEU A 279 -21.31 -30.29 25.02
N HIS A 280 -21.21 -31.54 25.45
CA HIS A 280 -20.50 -32.62 24.77
C HIS A 280 -21.23 -32.94 23.45
N HIS A 281 -20.50 -33.14 22.36
CA HIS A 281 -20.76 -34.24 21.43
C HIS A 281 -19.50 -34.64 20.63
N HIS A 282 -19.50 -35.92 20.28
CA HIS A 282 -18.44 -36.82 19.85
C HIS A 282 -17.72 -36.51 18.51
N PHE A 283 -16.40 -36.71 18.55
CA PHE A 283 -15.62 -37.72 17.78
C PHE A 283 -15.66 -37.70 16.23
N ARG A 284 -14.50 -37.45 15.60
CA ARG A 284 -13.73 -38.48 14.86
C ARG A 284 -12.31 -37.99 14.53
N ARG A 285 -11.31 -38.77 14.97
CA ARG A 285 -9.93 -38.76 14.46
C ARG A 285 -9.91 -39.41 13.09
N MET A 286 -9.16 -38.84 12.15
CA MET A 286 -8.60 -39.59 11.01
C MET A 286 -7.08 -39.42 11.05
N SER A 287 -6.41 -40.51 11.41
CA SER A 287 -4.99 -40.77 11.19
C SER A 287 -4.74 -41.03 9.71
N TRP A 288 -3.69 -40.45 9.15
CA TRP A 288 -3.03 -40.97 7.96
C TRP A 288 -1.54 -41.12 8.26
N GLN A 289 -1.09 -42.37 8.30
CA GLN A 289 0.28 -42.79 8.08
C GLN A 289 0.28 -43.57 6.77
N SER A 290 1.16 -43.20 5.86
CA SER A 290 1.92 -44.07 4.95
C SER A 290 3.07 -43.23 4.40
#